data_AF-A0A9D6EP30-F1
#
_entry.id   AF-A0A9D6EP30-F1
#
_cell.length_a   1.000
_cell.length_b   1.000
_cell.length_c   1.000
_cell.angle_alpha   90.00
_cell.angle_beta   90.00
_cell.angle_gamma   90.00
#
_symmetry.space_group_name_H-M   'P 1'
#
loop_
_entity.id
_entity.type
_entity.pdbx_description
1 polymer ?
#
loop_
_entity_poly.entity_id
_entity_poly.type
_entity_poly.pdbx_seq_one_letter_code
_entity_poly.pdbx_strand_id
1 'polypeptide(L)' 'MSSEVRHLGLWRVGEPLSTRGRVAALWEKNGHEYVELDLLMVAEETRPVAHVRHRCIYQVATTELSV' A
#
# COMPACT_ATOMS: atom_id res chain seq x y z
N MET A 1 -2.68 11.51 0.13
CA MET A 1 -2.48 10.06 -0.02
C MET A 1 -3.34 9.58 -1.19
N SER A 2 -2.91 8.57 -1.93
CA SER A 2 -3.62 8.08 -3.12
C SER A 2 -3.50 6.57 -3.27
N SER A 3 -4.52 5.94 -3.85
CA SER A 3 -4.48 4.55 -4.28
C SER A 3 -4.86 4.48 -5.75
N GLU A 4 -4.04 3.80 -6.54
CA GLU A 4 -4.41 3.34 -7.87
C GLU A 4 -4.68 1.84 -7.79
N VAL A 5 -5.87 1.42 -8.23
CA VAL A 5 -6.31 0.02 -8.14
C VAL A 5 -6.64 -0.48 -9.53
N ARG A 6 -6.04 -1.60 -9.91
CA ARG A 6 -6.43 -2.37 -11.10
C ARG A 6 -7.06 -3.68 -10.66
N HIS A 7 -8.33 -3.86 -10.97
CA HIS A 7 -9.04 -5.13 -10.74
C HIS A 7 -8.63 -6.15 -11.81
N LEU A 8 -8.20 -7.33 -11.36
CA LEU A 8 -7.73 -8.43 -12.21
C LEU A 8 -8.70 -9.62 -12.19
N GLY A 9 -9.59 -9.68 -11.21
CA GLY A 9 -10.57 -10.74 -11.07
C GLY A 9 -11.49 -10.50 -9.87
N LEU A 10 -12.40 -11.45 -9.66
CA LEU A 10 -13.31 -11.44 -8.53
C LEU A 10 -12.67 -12.13 -7.31
N TRP A 11 -12.95 -11.58 -6.14
CA TRP A 11 -12.79 -12.25 -4.84
C TRP A 11 -14.18 -12.44 -4.24
N ARG A 12 -14.41 -13.59 -3.62
CA ARG A 12 -15.70 -13.90 -2.97
C ARG A 12 -15.56 -13.90 -1.46
N VAL A 13 -16.65 -13.54 -0.79
CA VAL A 13 -16.74 -13.65 0.68
C VAL A 13 -16.44 -15.09 1.10
N GLY A 14 -15.51 -15.24 2.04
CA GLY A 14 -15.06 -16.54 2.54
C GLY A 14 -13.82 -17.10 1.85
N GLU A 15 -13.45 -16.63 0.66
CA GLU A 15 -12.16 -17.00 0.04
C GLU A 15 -11.01 -16.35 0.84
N PRO A 16 -9.98 -17.10 1.27
CA PRO A 16 -8.77 -16.54 1.85
C PRO A 16 -8.13 -15.55 0.88
N LEU A 17 -7.73 -14.39 1.39
CA LEU A 17 -7.10 -13.33 0.62
C LEU A 17 -5.77 -12.96 1.28
N SER A 18 -4.68 -13.12 0.55
CA SER A 18 -3.36 -12.70 1.00
C SER A 18 -2.82 -11.58 0.12
N THR A 19 -1.90 -10.79 0.68
CA THR A 19 -1.26 -9.69 -0.04
C THR A 19 0.23 -9.99 -0.17
N ARG A 20 0.78 -9.74 -1.36
CA ARG A 20 2.22 -9.69 -1.61
C ARG A 20 2.58 -8.25 -1.90
N GLY A 21 3.59 -7.74 -1.21
CA GLY A 21 3.93 -6.32 -1.30
C GLY A 21 5.43 -6.10 -1.34
N ARG A 22 5.82 -5.03 -2.03
CA ARG A 22 7.16 -4.46 -1.93
C ARG A 22 7.07 -2.95 -1.75
N VAL A 23 8.10 -2.39 -1.12
CA VAL A 23 8.35 -0.95 -1.15
C VAL A 23 8.88 -0.62 -2.55
N ALA A 24 8.11 0.17 -3.30
CA ALA A 24 8.49 0.63 -4.63
C ALA A 24 9.30 1.93 -4.58
N ALA A 25 8.99 2.81 -3.62
CA ALA A 25 9.73 4.04 -3.38
C ALA A 25 9.58 4.51 -1.93
N LEU A 26 10.60 5.23 -1.45
CA LEU A 26 10.60 6.00 -0.21
C LEU A 26 11.01 7.43 -0.55
N TRP A 27 10.38 8.42 0.07
CA TRP A 27 10.81 9.82 -0.06
C TRP A 27 10.35 10.66 1.12
N GLU A 28 11.12 11.70 1.43
CA GLU A 28 10.73 12.72 2.38
C GLU A 28 10.01 13.87 1.67
N LYS A 29 8.96 14.43 2.29
CA LYS A 29 8.36 15.70 1.87
C LYS A 29 7.74 16.43 3.05
N ASN A 30 8.15 17.68 3.25
CA ASN A 30 7.70 18.54 4.35
C ASN A 30 7.92 17.88 5.74
N GLY A 31 9.06 17.21 5.93
CA GLY A 31 9.39 16.52 7.18
C GLY A 31 8.63 15.21 7.42
N HIS A 32 7.75 14.78 6.51
CA HIS A 32 7.10 13.47 6.57
C HIS A 32 7.84 12.47 5.70
N GLU A 33 7.92 11.22 6.15
CA GLU A 33 8.39 10.10 5.35
C GLU A 33 7.23 9.42 4.65
N TYR A 34 7.34 9.30 3.33
CA TYR A 34 6.35 8.67 2.47
C TYR A 34 6.86 7.37 1.90
N VAL A 35 5.93 6.46 1.65
CA VAL A 35 6.14 5.20 0.97
C VAL A 35 5.19 5.06 -0.20
N GLU A 36 5.69 4.50 -1.29
CA GLU A 36 4.87 3.92 -2.33
C GLU A 36 4.96 2.39 -2.23
N LEU A 37 3.83 1.76 -2.02
CA LEU A 37 3.69 0.31 -1.97
C LEU A 37 3.17 -0.21 -3.31
N ASP A 38 3.81 -1.27 -3.79
CA ASP A 38 3.40 -2.03 -4.97
C ASP A 38 2.87 -3.39 -4.47
N LEU A 39 1.56 -3.56 -4.54
CA LEU A 39 0.82 -4.64 -3.88
C LEU A 39 0.06 -5.51 -4.89
N LEU A 40 0.12 -6.82 -4.70
CA LEU A 40 -0.71 -7.81 -5.38
C LEU A 40 -1.57 -8.54 -4.35
N MET A 41 -2.88 -8.47 -4.53
CA MET A 41 -3.84 -9.24 -3.74
C MET A 41 -4.13 -10.56 -4.45
N VAL A 42 -4.05 -11.67 -3.72
CA VAL A 42 -4.14 -13.03 -4.24
C VAL A 42 -5.16 -13.83 -3.43
N ALA A 43 -6.21 -14.31 -4.09
CA ALA A 43 -7.21 -15.21 -3.50
C ALA A 43 -6.74 -16.66 -3.59
N GLU A 44 -7.04 -17.45 -2.55
CA GLU A 44 -6.70 -18.89 -2.49
C GLU A 44 -5.21 -19.15 -2.81
N GLU A 45 -4.33 -18.23 -2.41
CA GLU A 45 -2.87 -18.22 -2.65
C GLU A 45 -2.41 -18.28 -4.12
N THR A 46 -3.33 -18.33 -5.09
CA THR A 46 -3.02 -18.67 -6.49
C THR A 46 -3.62 -17.71 -7.52
N ARG A 47 -4.70 -17.00 -7.19
CA ARG A 47 -5.43 -16.15 -8.14
C ARG A 47 -5.26 -14.66 -7.84
N PRO A 48 -4.52 -13.90 -8.66
CA PRO A 48 -4.48 -12.45 -8.56
C PRO A 48 -5.87 -11.83 -8.74
N VAL A 49 -6.28 -10.96 -7.81
CA VAL A 49 -7.59 -10.29 -7.86
C VAL A 49 -7.48 -8.77 -8.00
N ALA A 50 -6.41 -8.18 -7.47
CA ALA A 50 -6.15 -6.76 -7.62
C ALA A 50 -4.65 -6.46 -7.56
N HIS A 51 -4.23 -5.49 -8.36
CA HIS A 51 -2.95 -4.82 -8.24
C HIS A 51 -3.19 -3.41 -7.69
N VAL A 52 -2.44 -3.01 -6.68
CA VAL A 52 -2.62 -1.72 -5.99
C VAL A 52 -1.28 -1.01 -5.88
N ARG A 53 -1.22 0.23 -6.38
CA ARG A 53 -0.15 1.18 -6.05
C ARG A 53 -0.67 2.17 -5.03
N HIS A 54 -0.15 2.12 -3.81
CA HIS A 54 -0.61 2.96 -2.71
C HIS A 54 0.48 3.91 -2.23
N ARG A 55 0.17 5.19 -2.14
CA ARG A 55 1.08 6.23 -1.63
C ARG A 55 0.56 6.78 -0.32
N CYS A 56 1.34 6.59 0.75
CA CYS A 56 1.00 7.04 2.09
C CYS A 56 2.22 7.60 2.84
N ILE A 57 1.92 8.27 3.95
CA ILE A 57 2.91 8.68 4.94
C ILE A 57 3.06 7.51 5.92
N TYR A 58 4.29 7.06 6.17
CA TYR A 58 4.57 6.04 7.19
C TYR A 58 5.24 6.62 8.44
N GLN A 59 5.80 7.84 8.35
CA GLN A 59 6.27 8.59 9.50
C GLN A 59 5.87 10.06 9.35
N VAL A 60 5.17 10.60 10.34
CA VAL A 60 4.76 12.00 10.34
C VAL A 60 5.88 12.89 10.84
N ALA A 61 5.98 14.10 10.29
CA ALA A 61 6.87 15.13 10.80
C ALA A 61 6.64 15.31 12.31
N THR A 62 7.71 15.19 13.08
CA THR A 62 7.67 15.52 14.51
C THR A 62 7.96 16.99 14.65
N THR A 63 6.96 17.76 15.07
CA THR A 63 7.18 19.13 15.52
C THR A 63 7.86 19.04 16.88
N GLU A 64 9.18 19.23 16.94
CA GLU A 64 9.80 19.55 18.22
C GLU A 64 9.33 20.95 18.61
N LEU A 65 8.40 21.02 19.56
CA LEU A 65 8.12 22.25 20.29
C LEU A 65 9.38 22.55 21.11
N SER A 66 10.21 23.45 20.61
CA SER A 66 11.24 24.12 21.41
C SER A 66 10.54 24.91 22.50
N VAL A 67 10.44 24.30 23.70
CA VAL A 67 10.07 24.93 24.97
C VAL A 67 11.26 25.70 25.52
#